data_AF-A0A1C5LWX8-F1
#
_entry.id   AF-A0A1C5LWX8-F1
#
_cell.length_a   1.000
_cell.length_b   1.000
_cell.length_c   1.000
_cell.angle_alpha   90.00
_cell.angle_beta   90.00
_cell.angle_gamma   90.00
#
_symmetry.space_group_name_H-M   'P 1'
#
loop_
_entity.id
_entity.type
_entity.pdbx_description
1 polymer ?
#
loop_
_entity_poly.entity_id
_entity_poly.type
_entity_poly.pdbx_seq_one_letter_code
_entity_poly.pdbx_strand_id
1 'polypeptide(L)'
;MGKFVKNDGTKIPIGTILFDGATQSDFTLNDDISNYDYLEIFYKSHNWINPKSTRIPLKVSSSVHLSDAHTSNGTDVAIYEMTLTFKGKNVTVSGCTKVVGGAYITAVEGTIYQVIGY
;
A
#
# COMPACT_ATOMS: atom_id res chain seq x y z
N MET A 1 24.47 -6.19 -4.22
CA MET A 1 23.35 -5.33 -4.69
C MET A 1 23.82 -4.56 -5.90
N GLY A 2 23.26 -4.85 -7.08
CA GLY A 2 23.55 -4.08 -8.30
C GLY A 2 23.12 -2.62 -8.14
N LYS A 3 23.67 -1.70 -8.93
CA LYS A 3 23.23 -0.31 -8.94
C LYS A 3 22.88 -0.01 -10.38
N PHE A 4 21.58 0.14 -10.67
CA PHE A 4 21.21 0.75 -11.94
C PHE A 4 21.59 2.22 -11.86
N VAL A 5 22.23 2.75 -12.90
CA VAL A 5 22.65 4.14 -12.97
C VAL A 5 22.06 4.69 -14.25
N LYS A 6 21.38 5.84 -14.17
CA LYS A 6 20.90 6.57 -15.35
C LYS A 6 22.09 7.05 -16.17
N ASN A 7 21.85 7.42 -17.43
CA ASN A 7 22.88 8.00 -18.31
C ASN A 7 23.46 9.33 -17.76
N ASP A 8 22.75 9.99 -16.85
CA ASP A 8 23.18 11.22 -16.16
C ASP A 8 24.00 10.96 -14.88
N GLY A 9 24.30 9.70 -14.55
CA GLY A 9 25.05 9.33 -13.35
C GLY A 9 24.21 9.19 -12.07
N THR A 10 22.90 9.45 -12.13
CA THR A 10 22.00 9.26 -10.99
C THR A 10 21.90 7.78 -10.64
N LYS A 11 22.25 7.44 -9.40
CA LYS A 11 22.06 6.09 -8.86
C LYS A 11 20.57 5.84 -8.66
N ILE A 12 20.07 4.77 -9.23
CA ILE A 12 18.71 4.27 -8.98
C ILE A 12 18.82 3.34 -7.77
N PRO A 13 18.20 3.70 -6.63
CA PRO A 13 18.18 2.81 -5.48
C PRO A 13 17.43 1.53 -5.86
N ILE A 14 18.11 0.39 -5.74
CA ILE A 14 17.46 -0.92 -5.86
C ILE A 14 16.84 -1.19 -4.49
N GLY A 15 15.52 -1.02 -4.42
CA GLY A 15 14.78 -1.29 -3.19
C GLY A 15 14.87 -2.75 -2.78
N THR A 16 14.70 -3.01 -1.49
CA THR A 16 14.63 -4.37 -0.93
C THR A 16 13.18 -4.81 -0.88
N ILE A 17 12.86 -5.95 -1.47
CA ILE A 17 11.53 -6.55 -1.36
C ILE A 17 11.33 -7.04 0.08
N LEU A 18 10.45 -6.36 0.81
CA LEU A 18 10.10 -6.68 2.20
C LEU A 18 8.90 -7.62 2.30
N PHE A 19 8.03 -7.61 1.29
CA PHE A 19 6.92 -8.53 1.15
C PHE A 19 6.64 -8.74 -0.33
N ASP A 20 6.38 -9.98 -0.74
CA ASP A 20 5.98 -10.36 -2.09
C ASP A 20 4.93 -11.46 -1.98
N GLY A 21 3.67 -11.13 -2.27
CA GLY A 21 2.54 -12.03 -2.02
C GLY A 21 1.21 -11.42 -2.43
N ALA A 22 0.11 -11.92 -1.85
CA ALA A 22 -1.21 -11.32 -1.99
C ALA A 22 -1.98 -11.50 -0.68
N THR A 23 -2.26 -10.41 0.04
CA THR A 23 -2.94 -10.46 1.33
C THR A 23 -3.98 -9.35 1.50
N GLN A 24 -5.04 -9.65 2.24
CA GLN A 24 -6.05 -8.70 2.73
C GLN A 24 -6.05 -8.62 4.28
N SER A 25 -5.07 -9.25 4.91
CA SER A 25 -4.95 -9.38 6.37
C SER A 25 -3.57 -8.97 6.83
N ASP A 26 -3.42 -8.82 8.14
CA ASP A 26 -2.14 -8.59 8.81
C ASP A 26 -1.06 -9.53 8.28
N PHE A 27 0.15 -8.98 8.11
CA PHE A 27 1.28 -9.70 7.56
C PHE A 27 2.60 -9.23 8.17
N THR A 28 3.67 -9.97 7.87
CA THR A 28 5.02 -9.70 8.37
C THR A 28 5.96 -9.43 7.21
N LEU A 29 6.78 -8.39 7.37
CA LEU A 29 7.86 -8.05 6.46
C LEU A 29 9.11 -8.89 6.74
N ASN A 30 9.91 -9.12 5.71
CA ASN A 30 11.18 -9.83 5.82
C ASN A 30 12.20 -9.08 6.69
N ASP A 31 12.13 -7.75 6.73
CA ASP A 31 13.01 -6.92 7.53
C ASP A 31 12.29 -5.76 8.22
N ASP A 32 12.96 -5.15 9.20
CA ASP A 32 12.41 -4.04 9.99
C ASP A 32 12.35 -2.74 9.16
N ILE A 33 11.23 -2.04 9.24
CA ILE A 33 11.05 -0.77 8.53
C ILE A 33 12.06 0.30 8.96
N SER A 34 12.65 0.21 10.15
CA SER A 34 13.65 1.18 10.62
C SER A 34 14.92 1.22 9.78
N ASN A 35 15.14 0.19 8.95
CA ASN A 35 16.30 0.11 8.05
C ASN A 35 16.11 0.89 6.74
N TYR A 36 14.95 1.52 6.54
CA TYR A 36 14.57 2.18 5.29
C TYR A 36 14.11 3.62 5.54
N ASP A 37 14.35 4.50 4.58
CA ASP A 37 13.82 5.87 4.59
C ASP A 37 12.42 5.93 3.98
N TYR A 38 12.12 5.04 3.03
CA TYR A 38 10.85 4.98 2.33
C TYR A 38 10.34 3.56 2.17
N LEU A 39 9.02 3.40 2.15
CA LEU A 39 8.36 2.20 1.65
C LEU A 39 7.59 2.53 0.37
N GLU A 40 7.55 1.61 -0.58
CA GLU A 40 6.59 1.61 -1.69
C GLU A 40 5.67 0.40 -1.56
N ILE A 41 4.38 0.65 -1.42
CA ILE A 41 3.34 -0.38 -1.30
C ILE A 41 2.64 -0.53 -2.63
N PHE A 42 2.61 -1.75 -3.18
CA PHE A 42 1.85 -2.12 -4.37
C PHE A 42 0.55 -2.81 -3.94
N TYR A 43 -0.58 -2.31 -4.42
CA TYR A 43 -1.90 -2.75 -3.96
C TYR A 43 -3.00 -2.51 -4.99
N LYS A 44 -4.17 -3.08 -4.68
CA LYS A 44 -5.47 -2.70 -5.25
C LYS A 44 -6.42 -2.37 -4.11
N SER A 45 -7.16 -1.26 -4.21
CA SER A 45 -8.16 -0.90 -3.19
C SER A 45 -9.40 -1.81 -3.25
N HIS A 46 -9.64 -2.46 -4.39
CA HIS A 46 -10.67 -3.47 -4.60
C HIS A 46 -10.26 -4.38 -5.78
N ASN A 47 -10.76 -5.62 -5.85
CA ASN A 47 -10.31 -6.63 -6.85
C ASN A 47 -10.42 -6.18 -8.33
N TRP A 48 -11.46 -5.40 -8.67
CA TRP A 48 -11.71 -4.86 -10.02
C TRP A 48 -10.98 -3.56 -10.33
N ILE A 49 -10.36 -2.91 -9.33
CA ILE A 49 -9.60 -1.68 -9.52
C ILE A 49 -8.20 -2.04 -10.03
N ASN A 50 -7.65 -1.20 -10.90
CA ASN A 50 -6.30 -1.38 -11.43
C ASN A 50 -5.26 -1.31 -10.30
N PRO A 51 -4.18 -2.11 -10.38
CA PRO A 51 -3.12 -2.05 -9.39
C PRO A 51 -2.40 -0.70 -9.44
N LYS A 52 -1.95 -0.22 -8.28
CA LYS A 52 -1.18 1.01 -8.13
C LYS A 52 -0.14 0.87 -7.04
N SER A 53 0.79 1.82 -6.98
CA SER A 53 1.75 1.93 -5.89
C SER A 53 1.59 3.24 -5.13
N THR A 54 1.97 3.24 -3.86
CA THR A 54 2.05 4.44 -3.03
C THR A 54 3.35 4.40 -2.24
N ARG A 55 4.14 5.47 -2.37
CA ARG A 55 5.40 5.64 -1.66
C ARG A 55 5.19 6.49 -0.42
N ILE A 56 5.70 6.02 0.72
CA ILE A 56 5.61 6.72 2.00
C ILE A 56 6.99 7.00 2.58
N PRO A 57 7.26 8.22 3.06
CA PRO A 57 8.44 8.53 3.85
C PRO A 57 8.23 8.10 5.31
N LEU A 58 9.08 7.19 5.79
CA LEU A 58 8.97 6.66 7.16
C LEU A 58 9.32 7.68 8.25
N LYS A 59 10.01 8.77 7.88
CA LYS A 59 10.27 9.91 8.77
C LYS A 59 9.00 10.68 9.17
N VAL A 60 7.91 10.52 8.43
CA VAL A 60 6.67 11.30 8.63
C VAL A 60 5.59 10.47 9.32
N SER A 61 5.49 9.19 8.99
CA SER A 61 4.48 8.29 9.55
C SER A 61 4.88 6.84 9.36
N SER A 62 4.55 6.00 10.34
CA SER A 62 4.58 4.54 10.22
C SER A 62 3.20 3.98 9.83
N SER A 63 2.34 4.79 9.22
CA SER A 63 1.00 4.40 8.77
C SER A 63 0.64 5.11 7.46
N VAL A 64 -0.10 4.42 6.60
CA VAL A 64 -0.57 4.95 5.31
C VAL A 64 -2.05 4.65 5.11
N HIS A 65 -2.79 5.67 4.65
CA HIS A 65 -4.16 5.53 4.19
C HIS A 65 -4.16 5.43 2.66
N LEU A 66 -4.73 4.35 2.16
CA LEU A 66 -4.82 4.00 0.75
C LEU A 66 -6.30 4.00 0.37
N SER A 67 -6.68 4.74 -0.67
CA SER A 67 -8.08 4.78 -1.08
C SER A 67 -8.27 4.91 -2.59
N ASP A 68 -9.43 4.45 -3.06
CA ASP A 68 -9.98 4.81 -4.37
C ASP A 68 -11.45 5.16 -4.25
N ALA A 69 -11.85 6.18 -4.99
CA ALA A 69 -13.25 6.41 -5.32
C ALA A 69 -13.58 5.69 -6.63
N HIS A 70 -14.72 5.03 -6.65
CA HIS A 70 -15.28 4.39 -7.84
C HIS A 70 -16.72 4.81 -8.00
N THR A 71 -17.09 5.19 -9.22
CA THR A 71 -18.48 5.48 -9.56
C THR A 71 -19.07 4.32 -10.35
N SER A 72 -20.10 3.68 -9.81
CA SER A 72 -20.90 2.68 -10.53
C SER A 72 -22.18 3.31 -11.08
N ASN A 73 -22.57 2.92 -12.29
CA ASN A 73 -23.82 3.35 -12.94
C ASN A 73 -24.04 4.88 -12.98
N GLY A 74 -22.96 5.67 -12.92
CA GLY A 74 -22.96 7.13 -13.01
C GLY A 74 -23.54 7.88 -11.80
N THR A 75 -23.95 7.19 -10.74
CA THR A 75 -24.66 7.81 -9.60
C THR A 75 -24.17 7.31 -8.24
N ASP A 76 -23.82 6.03 -8.14
CA ASP A 76 -23.33 5.45 -6.90
C ASP A 76 -21.82 5.66 -6.79
N VAL A 77 -21.37 6.36 -5.75
CA VAL A 77 -19.94 6.55 -5.46
C VAL A 77 -19.58 5.70 -4.25
N ALA A 78 -18.65 4.77 -4.44
CA ALA A 78 -18.04 3.98 -3.38
C ALA A 78 -16.59 4.43 -3.18
N ILE A 79 -16.15 4.55 -1.93
CA ILE A 79 -14.78 4.80 -1.53
C ILE A 79 -14.28 3.53 -0.83
N TYR A 80 -13.31 2.87 -1.43
CA TYR A 80 -12.64 1.71 -0.85
C TYR A 80 -11.38 2.19 -0.13
N GLU A 81 -11.27 1.93 1.16
CA GLU A 81 -10.17 2.38 2.01
C GLU A 81 -9.42 1.19 2.62
N MET A 82 -8.10 1.31 2.68
CA MET A 82 -7.22 0.47 3.48
C MET A 82 -6.26 1.35 4.27
N THR A 83 -6.03 1.00 5.52
CA THR A 83 -4.96 1.59 6.33
C THR A 83 -3.97 0.50 6.70
N LEU A 84 -2.70 0.74 6.37
CA LEU A 84 -1.59 -0.10 6.80
C LEU A 84 -0.85 0.64 7.90
N THR A 85 -0.69 -0.02 9.05
CA THR A 85 0.13 0.48 10.16
C THR A 85 1.30 -0.45 10.39
N PHE A 86 2.51 0.10 10.29
CA PHE A 86 3.77 -0.60 10.40
C PHE A 86 4.36 -0.45 11.81
N LYS A 87 4.80 -1.56 12.38
CA LYS A 87 5.51 -1.60 13.66
C LYS A 87 6.63 -2.64 13.61
N GLY A 88 7.86 -2.16 13.41
CA GLY A 88 9.00 -3.01 13.13
C GLY A 88 8.76 -3.83 11.86
N LYS A 89 8.66 -5.15 11.98
CA LYS A 89 8.32 -6.05 10.87
C LYS A 89 6.82 -6.26 10.67
N ASN A 90 6.00 -5.94 11.66
CA ASN A 90 4.58 -6.27 11.62
C ASN A 90 3.78 -5.19 10.89
N VAL A 91 2.83 -5.62 10.07
CA VAL A 91 1.90 -4.74 9.37
C VAL A 91 0.49 -5.13 9.74
N THR A 92 -0.25 -4.20 10.35
CA THR A 92 -1.68 -4.34 10.56
C THR A 92 -2.43 -3.73 9.39
N VAL A 93 -3.38 -4.48 8.85
CA VAL A 93 -4.22 -4.06 7.73
C VAL A 93 -5.65 -3.89 8.23
N SER A 94 -6.16 -2.68 8.11
CA SER A 94 -7.58 -2.39 8.34
C SER A 94 -8.16 -1.77 7.09
N GLY A 95 -9.48 -1.80 6.94
CA GLY A 95 -10.13 -1.30 5.75
C GLY A 95 -11.62 -1.12 5.94
N CYS A 96 -12.19 -0.32 5.05
CA CYS A 96 -13.61 -0.12 4.99
C CYS A 96 -14.04 0.34 3.61
N THR A 97 -15.34 0.20 3.35
CA THR A 97 -15.98 0.72 2.15
C THR A 97 -17.09 1.67 2.55
N LYS A 98 -17.02 2.88 1.98
CA LYS A 98 -17.98 3.96 2.20
C LYS A 98 -18.77 4.17 0.92
N VAL A 99 -20.08 3.95 0.96
CA VAL A 99 -20.96 4.32 -0.16
C VAL A 99 -21.59 5.68 0.15
N VAL A 100 -21.49 6.64 -0.77
CA VAL A 100 -22.09 7.98 -0.60
C VAL A 100 -23.61 7.82 -0.49
N GLY A 101 -24.18 8.24 0.64
CA GLY A 101 -25.61 8.07 0.94
C GLY A 101 -26.03 6.64 1.31
N GLY A 102 -25.07 5.71 1.44
CA GLY A 102 -25.31 4.30 1.74
C GLY A 102 -24.69 3.84 3.06
N ALA A 103 -24.71 2.52 3.27
CA ALA A 103 -24.16 1.89 4.46
C ALA A 103 -22.63 1.84 4.43
N TYR A 104 -22.05 1.88 5.63
CA TYR A 104 -20.62 1.70 5.87
C TYR A 104 -20.31 0.22 6.07
N ILE A 105 -19.34 -0.31 5.33
CA ILE A 105 -18.88 -1.69 5.47
C ILE A 105 -17.49 -1.67 6.11
N THR A 106 -17.34 -2.29 7.27
CA THR A 106 -16.05 -2.34 7.99
C THR A 106 -15.29 -3.62 7.61
N ALA A 107 -14.84 -3.70 6.36
CA ALA A 107 -14.09 -4.83 5.83
C ALA A 107 -12.94 -4.36 4.93
N VAL A 108 -11.84 -5.12 4.92
CA VAL A 108 -10.76 -4.95 3.95
C VAL A 108 -11.18 -5.62 2.65
N GLU A 109 -11.41 -4.84 1.61
CA GLU A 109 -11.73 -5.37 0.27
C GLU A 109 -10.55 -5.28 -0.71
N GLY A 110 -9.51 -4.52 -0.34
CA GLY A 110 -8.31 -4.38 -1.12
C GLY A 110 -7.25 -5.43 -0.83
N THR A 111 -6.30 -5.58 -1.74
CA THR A 111 -5.23 -6.58 -1.68
C THR A 111 -3.87 -5.90 -1.77
N ILE A 112 -2.97 -6.24 -0.86
CA ILE A 112 -1.56 -5.84 -0.87
C ILE A 112 -0.74 -6.91 -1.59
N TYR A 113 0.06 -6.50 -2.55
CA TYR A 113 0.86 -7.39 -3.38
C TYR A 113 2.34 -7.36 -3.04
N GLN A 114 2.89 -6.19 -2.79
CA GLN A 114 4.31 -6.03 -2.57
C GLN A 114 4.60 -4.83 -1.68
N VAL A 115 5.65 -4.96 -0.86
CA VAL A 115 6.22 -3.84 -0.11
C VAL A 115 7.71 -3.79 -0.40
N ILE A 116 8.20 -2.65 -0.86
CA ILE A 116 9.62 -2.43 -1.14
C ILE A 116 10.15 -1.34 -0.20
N GLY A 117 11.25 -1.62 0.51
CA GLY A 117 11.99 -0.64 1.31
C GLY A 117 13.14 0.01 0.54
N TYR A 118 13.32 1.31 0.69
CA TYR A 118 14.39 2.10 0.06
C TYR A 118 15.19 2.92 1.07
#